data_AF-A0A2V8BXV0-F1
#
_entry.id   AF-A0A2V8BXV0-F1
#
_cell.length_a   1.000
_cell.length_b   1.000
_cell.length_c   1.000
_cell.angle_alpha   90.00
_cell.angle_beta   90.00
_cell.angle_gamma   90.00
#
_symmetry.space_group_name_H-M   'P 1'
#
loop_
_entity.id
_entity.type
_entity.pdbx_description
1 polymer ?
#
loop_
_entity_poly.entity_id
_entity_poly.type
_entity_poly.pdbx_seq_one_letter_code
_entity_poly.pdbx_strand_id
1 'polypeptide(L)'
;MEPDCAKRSLLVLLCTVVTAAVPVRLAGADAASQDLPVPGGTVALARTLGIDPVPDRGRFIAEVTRLVFDLEARNPSAAAFLQAERLKAQAAVDKRRGSIRPASNGDPAAFDLVPVPLSAEIWSDAVFRRRVAPDELVTTIVADRQAALICHGLTALDDETLQFFADHPSLVSHLYERSAPAFGVFSESIRIRGNRVVPPGSVAGPADARQPAQRGRDEVSALWEAVAGEKVTRPERFLTTLFELAEGRVAYLYDVVGHLDPARRAFVLGLWMDDSAKRLERFKVLASVGLGAFRDWRLRTMPYGRAPWDFAMAVTRLEVKENGAPAAPASRSFWSRVLSNADLSDDVPAAAKGTDDAPFDAAWLAERLGDSDIRQRVEHLDRIALAQRRFAVTAVEDVPAAAVAVRALPQYRMLILTLDRIGVQAPSLYAAAARHAQRLSSLPNNRGFVAQAQFQSALAVLSRMVTVRTVTARQAEYLIERLIAAKITEEGRFGGGIVRWVADDLRPAIAASEAGETLEAAFIAGVAGQ
;
A
#
# COMPACT_ATOMS: atom_id res chain seq x y z
N MET A 1 55.68 0.48 58.18
CA MET A 1 55.08 -0.66 57.47
C MET A 1 54.71 -0.18 56.09
N GLU A 2 55.34 -0.77 55.09
CA GLU A 2 55.16 -0.54 53.65
C GLU A 2 53.82 -1.17 53.17
N PRO A 3 53.43 -1.10 51.88
CA PRO A 3 52.50 -0.12 51.28
C PRO A 3 51.26 -0.79 50.65
N ASP A 4 50.22 -0.02 50.27
CA ASP A 4 49.38 -0.25 49.08
C ASP A 4 48.13 0.64 49.09
N CYS A 5 48.18 1.78 48.39
CA CYS A 5 47.01 2.32 47.67
C CYS A 5 47.36 3.53 46.78
N ALA A 6 48.47 3.44 46.03
CA ALA A 6 48.75 4.38 44.96
C ALA A 6 48.22 3.77 43.65
N LYS A 7 46.96 4.03 43.31
CA LYS A 7 46.36 3.92 41.96
C LYS A 7 44.83 4.05 42.05
N ARG A 8 44.32 5.29 42.02
CA ARG A 8 42.98 5.71 41.58
C ARG A 8 42.69 7.08 42.20
N SER A 9 43.24 8.14 41.61
CA SER A 9 42.72 9.53 41.68
C SER A 9 43.76 10.50 41.12
N LEU A 10 44.14 10.37 39.84
CA LEU A 10 44.83 11.44 39.11
C LEU A 10 44.86 11.14 37.60
N LEU A 11 43.69 11.11 36.96
CA LEU A 11 43.60 11.04 35.49
C LEU A 11 42.38 11.81 34.98
N VAL A 12 42.29 13.08 35.37
CA VAL A 12 41.28 14.04 34.88
C VAL A 12 41.93 15.29 34.26
N LEU A 13 43.25 15.42 34.23
CA LEU A 13 43.89 16.61 33.67
C LEU A 13 45.18 16.23 32.93
N LEU A 14 45.08 16.02 31.61
CA LEU A 14 46.06 16.38 30.58
C LEU A 14 45.70 15.61 29.28
N CYS A 15 44.97 16.27 28.38
CA CYS A 15 45.02 15.96 26.93
C CYS A 15 44.46 17.13 26.11
N THR A 16 44.78 18.37 26.50
CA THR A 16 44.76 19.52 25.59
C THR A 16 46.03 19.46 24.74
N VAL A 17 46.01 18.62 23.71
CA VAL A 17 46.99 18.69 22.61
C VAL A 17 46.37 19.54 21.52
N VAL A 18 47.02 20.67 21.28
CA VAL A 18 46.87 21.58 20.16
C VAL A 18 46.92 20.78 18.85
N THR A 19 45.77 20.55 18.22
CA THR A 19 45.71 20.20 16.80
C THR A 19 45.64 21.49 16.00
N ALA A 20 46.77 21.83 15.39
CA ALA A 20 46.84 22.85 14.36
C ALA A 20 45.78 22.57 13.28
N ALA A 21 44.88 23.52 13.09
CA ALA A 21 43.91 23.53 12.01
C ALA A 21 44.64 23.73 10.67
N VAL A 22 45.18 22.66 10.11
CA VAL A 22 45.32 22.54 8.66
C VAL A 22 43.94 22.12 8.18
N PRO A 23 43.22 22.94 7.37
CA PRO A 23 42.04 22.44 6.70
C PRO A 23 42.54 21.43 5.68
N VAL A 24 42.58 20.16 6.07
CA VAL A 24 42.47 19.09 5.10
C VAL A 24 41.09 19.32 4.50
N ARG A 25 41.06 20.02 3.36
CA ARG A 25 39.99 19.84 2.39
C ARG A 25 40.05 18.36 2.05
N LEU A 26 39.33 17.54 2.81
CA LEU A 26 38.73 16.35 2.24
C LEU A 26 38.02 16.89 0.99
N ALA A 27 38.54 16.54 -0.18
CA ALA A 27 37.79 16.71 -1.40
C ALA A 27 36.44 16.08 -1.10
N GLY A 28 35.42 16.93 -0.89
CA GLY A 28 34.07 16.45 -0.75
C GLY A 28 33.82 15.62 -1.99
N ALA A 29 33.33 14.39 -1.83
CA ALA A 29 32.70 13.71 -2.94
C ALA A 29 31.76 14.75 -3.57
N ASP A 30 31.96 15.06 -4.85
CA ASP A 30 31.07 15.96 -5.58
C ASP A 30 29.66 15.47 -5.28
N ALA A 31 28.85 16.31 -4.64
CA ALA A 31 27.51 15.90 -4.27
C ALA A 31 26.82 15.41 -5.55
N ALA A 32 26.29 14.19 -5.53
CA ALA A 32 25.59 13.61 -6.68
C ALA A 32 24.28 14.35 -7.02
N SER A 33 24.06 15.55 -6.47
CA SER A 33 22.97 16.48 -6.72
C SER A 33 23.57 17.88 -6.88
N GLN A 34 23.04 18.65 -7.81
CA GLN A 34 23.48 20.01 -8.11
C GLN A 34 22.32 21.00 -7.93
N ASP A 35 22.58 22.10 -7.23
CA ASP A 35 21.64 23.22 -7.16
C ASP A 35 21.63 23.97 -8.50
N LEU A 36 20.49 23.95 -9.20
CA LEU A 36 20.32 24.53 -10.52
C LEU A 36 19.32 25.70 -10.51
N PRO A 37 19.58 26.78 -11.28
CA PRO A 37 18.68 27.91 -11.34
C PRO A 37 17.40 27.59 -12.10
N VAL A 38 16.28 28.13 -11.60
CA VAL A 38 14.98 28.15 -12.26
C VAL A 38 14.75 29.54 -12.84
N PRO A 39 14.79 29.72 -14.17
CA PRO A 39 14.54 31.01 -14.80
C PRO A 39 13.20 31.64 -14.39
N GLY A 40 13.27 32.86 -13.85
CA GLY A 40 12.10 33.60 -13.35
C GLY A 40 11.59 33.15 -11.98
N GLY A 41 12.28 32.20 -11.32
CA GLY A 41 11.93 31.68 -10.01
C GLY A 41 10.90 30.54 -10.04
N THR A 42 10.84 29.78 -8.96
CA THR A 42 9.92 28.65 -8.75
C THR A 42 8.46 29.07 -8.82
N VAL A 43 8.13 30.25 -8.29
CA VAL A 43 6.78 30.83 -8.28
C VAL A 43 6.27 31.10 -9.70
N ALA A 44 7.10 31.72 -10.56
CA ALA A 44 6.69 32.05 -11.92
C ALA A 44 6.51 30.79 -12.77
N LEU A 45 7.41 29.81 -12.61
CA LEU A 45 7.30 28.54 -13.31
C LEU A 45 6.05 27.75 -12.86
N ALA A 46 5.82 27.64 -11.55
CA ALA A 46 4.64 26.95 -11.01
C ALA A 46 3.33 27.58 -11.51
N ARG A 47 3.21 28.91 -11.48
CA ARG A 47 2.04 29.64 -12.03
C ARG A 47 1.84 29.40 -13.52
N THR A 48 2.92 29.41 -14.30
CA THR A 48 2.87 29.11 -15.75
C THR A 48 2.32 27.71 -16.02
N LEU A 49 2.67 26.75 -15.16
CA LEU A 49 2.19 25.37 -15.22
C LEU A 49 0.79 25.18 -14.58
N GLY A 50 0.23 26.24 -13.96
CA GLY A 50 -1.05 26.19 -13.24
C GLY A 50 -1.01 25.38 -11.95
N ILE A 51 0.13 25.36 -11.26
CA ILE A 51 0.34 24.69 -9.98
C ILE A 51 0.17 25.70 -8.86
N ASP A 52 -0.79 25.45 -7.96
CA ASP A 52 -1.08 26.23 -6.75
C ASP A 52 -1.56 25.28 -5.63
N PRO A 53 -0.94 25.27 -4.43
CA PRO A 53 0.19 26.10 -3.99
C PRO A 53 1.51 25.78 -4.71
N VAL A 54 2.44 26.74 -4.69
CA VAL A 54 3.81 26.57 -5.22
C VAL A 54 4.56 25.54 -4.38
N PRO A 55 5.16 24.49 -4.98
CA PRO A 55 5.93 23.49 -4.25
C PRO A 55 7.15 24.07 -3.53
N ASP A 56 7.52 23.46 -2.40
CA ASP A 56 8.74 23.80 -1.68
C ASP A 56 9.99 23.53 -2.52
N ARG A 57 11.03 24.37 -2.38
CA ARG A 57 12.32 24.25 -3.10
C ARG A 57 12.85 22.82 -3.17
N GLY A 58 12.92 22.14 -2.02
CA GLY A 58 13.51 20.80 -1.92
C GLY A 58 12.69 19.69 -2.60
N ARG A 59 11.42 19.94 -2.92
CA ARG A 59 10.51 18.98 -3.57
C ARG A 59 10.05 19.45 -4.94
N PHE A 60 10.53 20.61 -5.39
CA PHE A 60 9.97 21.33 -6.52
C PHE A 60 9.88 20.47 -7.78
N ILE A 61 10.98 19.85 -8.21
CA ILE A 61 10.97 19.01 -9.41
C ILE A 61 10.07 17.78 -9.25
N ALA A 62 10.08 17.13 -8.09
CA ALA A 62 9.26 15.94 -7.85
C ALA A 62 7.75 16.26 -7.91
N GLU A 63 7.33 17.36 -7.29
CA GLU A 63 5.93 17.79 -7.30
C GLU A 63 5.50 18.32 -8.67
N VAL A 64 6.36 19.10 -9.33
CA VAL A 64 6.11 19.59 -10.70
C VAL A 64 5.94 18.42 -11.66
N THR A 65 6.84 17.43 -11.65
CA THR A 65 6.73 16.23 -12.50
C THR A 65 5.38 15.53 -12.29
N ARG A 66 4.99 15.29 -11.03
CA ARG A 66 3.72 14.60 -10.72
C ARG A 66 2.50 15.38 -11.23
N LEU A 67 2.49 16.69 -11.04
CA LEU A 67 1.35 17.53 -11.38
C LEU A 67 1.26 17.83 -12.88
N VAL A 68 2.39 18.11 -13.55
CA VAL A 68 2.41 18.48 -14.97
C VAL A 68 1.83 17.40 -15.86
N PHE A 69 2.15 16.12 -15.60
CA PHE A 69 1.65 15.03 -16.44
C PHE A 69 0.19 14.62 -16.16
N ASP A 70 -0.39 15.07 -15.05
CA ASP A 70 -1.83 15.01 -14.81
C ASP A 70 -2.57 16.25 -15.39
N LEU A 71 -1.89 17.40 -15.47
CA LEU A 71 -2.44 18.70 -15.85
C LEU A 71 -2.32 19.06 -17.34
N GLU A 72 -1.38 18.49 -18.11
CA GLU A 72 -1.16 18.83 -19.53
C GLU A 72 -2.43 18.65 -20.39
N ALA A 73 -3.29 17.69 -20.03
CA ALA A 73 -4.59 17.50 -20.69
C ALA A 73 -5.66 18.53 -20.26
N ARG A 74 -5.46 19.25 -19.15
CA ARG A 74 -6.45 20.11 -18.49
C ARG A 74 -6.10 21.60 -18.53
N ASN A 75 -4.84 21.96 -18.77
CA ASN A 75 -4.36 23.35 -18.78
C ASN A 75 -3.68 23.73 -20.12
N PRO A 76 -4.36 24.49 -20.99
CA PRO A 76 -3.82 24.91 -22.30
C PRO A 76 -2.53 25.74 -22.22
N SER A 77 -2.38 26.57 -21.18
CA SER A 77 -1.20 27.42 -21.00
C SER A 77 0.04 26.60 -20.65
N ALA A 78 -0.11 25.62 -19.76
CA ALA A 78 0.95 24.68 -19.42
C ALA A 78 1.36 23.85 -20.65
N ALA A 79 0.38 23.36 -21.42
CA ALA A 79 0.64 22.62 -22.66
C ALA A 79 1.41 23.48 -23.69
N ALA A 80 1.02 24.75 -23.87
CA ALA A 80 1.70 25.67 -24.78
C ALA A 80 3.15 25.96 -24.34
N PHE A 81 3.39 26.17 -23.04
CA PHE A 81 4.73 26.36 -22.49
C PHE A 81 5.63 25.14 -22.73
N LEU A 82 5.16 23.94 -22.36
CA LEU A 82 5.93 22.70 -22.55
C LEU A 82 6.21 22.43 -24.03
N GLN A 83 5.25 22.71 -24.91
CA GLN A 83 5.44 22.58 -26.35
C GLN A 83 6.50 23.56 -26.87
N ALA A 84 6.52 24.80 -26.39
CA ALA A 84 7.54 25.79 -26.75
C ALA A 84 8.94 25.34 -26.31
N GLU A 85 9.09 24.81 -25.10
CA GLU A 85 10.37 24.28 -24.61
C GLU A 85 10.84 23.05 -25.40
N ARG A 86 9.92 22.14 -25.77
CA ARG A 86 10.23 20.99 -26.66
C ARG A 86 10.73 21.45 -28.03
N LEU A 87 10.09 22.46 -28.62
CA LEU A 87 10.51 23.01 -29.92
C LEU A 87 11.88 23.70 -29.83
N LYS A 88 12.18 24.41 -28.73
CA LYS A 88 13.52 24.96 -28.48
C LYS A 88 14.57 23.85 -28.39
N ALA A 89 14.28 22.77 -27.67
CA ALA A 89 15.17 21.62 -27.55
C ALA A 89 15.44 20.94 -28.89
N GLN A 90 14.40 20.74 -29.72
CA GLN A 90 14.55 20.18 -31.08
C GLN A 90 15.40 21.07 -31.98
N ALA A 91 15.14 22.39 -31.99
CA ALA A 91 15.94 23.34 -32.76
C ALA A 91 17.41 23.40 -32.32
N ALA A 92 17.70 23.13 -31.05
CA ALA A 92 19.08 23.05 -30.53
C ALA A 92 19.80 21.77 -31.01
N VAL A 93 19.09 20.66 -31.20
CA VAL A 93 19.66 19.43 -31.80
C VAL A 93 20.05 19.68 -33.26
N ASP A 94 19.20 20.36 -34.03
CA ASP A 94 19.46 20.68 -35.44
C ASP A 94 20.61 21.68 -35.63
N LYS A 95 20.81 22.59 -34.66
CA LYS A 95 21.91 23.57 -34.64
C LYS A 95 23.29 23.00 -34.26
N ARG A 96 23.43 21.68 -34.09
CA ARG A 96 24.73 20.98 -33.89
C ARG A 96 25.82 21.28 -34.96
N ARG A 97 25.50 22.04 -36.03
CA ARG A 97 26.46 22.49 -37.06
C ARG A 97 27.03 23.90 -36.91
N GLY A 98 26.65 24.70 -35.91
CA GLY A 98 27.39 25.94 -35.66
C GLY A 98 26.63 26.98 -34.85
N SER A 99 26.87 27.01 -33.54
CA SER A 99 26.85 28.21 -32.70
C SER A 99 26.92 27.77 -31.24
N ILE A 100 27.99 28.16 -30.55
CA ILE A 100 28.04 28.17 -29.09
C ILE A 100 27.18 29.36 -28.66
N ARG A 101 26.02 29.10 -28.07
CA ARG A 101 25.23 30.16 -27.44
C ARG A 101 25.85 30.46 -26.07
N PRO A 102 26.15 31.72 -25.73
CA PRO A 102 26.58 32.06 -24.37
C PRO A 102 25.44 31.76 -23.39
N ALA A 103 25.80 31.39 -22.16
CA ALA A 103 24.86 31.25 -21.04
C ALA A 103 23.99 32.50 -20.91
N SER A 104 22.70 32.36 -20.59
CA SER A 104 21.85 33.53 -20.48
C SER A 104 22.34 34.38 -19.30
N ASN A 105 22.69 35.63 -19.58
CA ASN A 105 23.04 36.63 -18.56
C ASN A 105 21.76 37.14 -17.87
N GLY A 106 20.90 36.24 -17.40
CA GLY A 106 19.80 36.62 -16.53
C GLY A 106 20.36 37.18 -15.22
N ASP A 107 19.65 38.14 -14.63
CA ASP A 107 20.03 38.68 -13.31
C ASP A 107 20.07 37.52 -12.29
N PRO A 108 21.22 37.21 -11.66
CA PRO A 108 21.32 36.14 -10.67
C PRO A 108 20.32 36.29 -9.52
N ALA A 109 19.86 37.52 -9.24
CA ALA A 109 18.86 37.81 -8.22
C ALA A 109 17.43 37.38 -8.61
N ALA A 110 17.19 36.98 -9.86
CA ALA A 110 15.90 36.53 -10.38
C ALA A 110 15.74 35.00 -10.44
N PHE A 111 16.76 34.24 -10.01
CA PHE A 111 16.71 32.77 -9.99
C PHE A 111 16.46 32.25 -8.59
N ASP A 112 15.52 31.32 -8.48
CA ASP A 112 15.49 30.39 -7.35
C ASP A 112 16.36 29.18 -7.73
N LEU A 113 17.15 28.68 -6.79
CA LEU A 113 17.91 27.44 -6.98
C LEU A 113 17.06 26.26 -6.53
N VAL A 114 17.05 25.16 -7.29
CA VAL A 114 16.42 23.90 -6.89
C VAL A 114 17.42 22.76 -6.96
N PRO A 115 17.41 21.81 -6.00
CA PRO A 115 18.27 20.65 -6.07
C PRO A 115 17.80 19.73 -7.20
N VAL A 116 18.73 19.36 -8.08
CA VAL A 116 18.49 18.41 -9.17
C VAL A 116 19.47 17.24 -9.01
N PRO A 117 19.00 15.99 -8.97
CA PRO A 117 19.88 14.83 -8.90
C PRO A 117 20.75 14.75 -10.16
N LEU A 118 22.01 14.39 -9.98
CA LEU A 118 23.09 14.33 -10.97
C LEU A 118 23.53 15.72 -11.47
N SER A 119 24.78 15.81 -11.93
CA SER A 119 25.33 17.05 -12.47
C SER A 119 24.74 17.40 -13.84
N ALA A 120 24.80 18.68 -14.20
CA ALA A 120 24.37 19.16 -15.51
C ALA A 120 25.12 18.51 -16.68
N GLU A 121 26.37 18.08 -16.45
CA GLU A 121 27.18 17.33 -17.41
C GLU A 121 26.59 15.95 -17.67
N ILE A 122 26.23 15.21 -16.60
CA ILE A 122 25.60 13.89 -16.74
C ILE A 122 24.26 14.01 -17.46
N TRP A 123 23.42 14.99 -17.11
CA TRP A 123 22.16 15.22 -17.85
C TRP A 123 22.39 15.55 -19.33
N SER A 124 23.38 16.40 -19.62
CA SER A 124 23.72 16.78 -20.99
C SER A 124 24.16 15.57 -21.81
N ASP A 125 25.01 14.71 -21.24
CA ASP A 125 25.65 13.62 -21.99
C ASP A 125 24.78 12.35 -22.00
N ALA A 126 24.29 11.91 -20.85
CA ALA A 126 23.59 10.64 -20.69
C ALA A 126 22.12 10.71 -21.11
N VAL A 127 21.44 11.84 -20.88
CA VAL A 127 20.00 11.97 -21.14
C VAL A 127 19.74 12.74 -22.43
N PHE A 128 20.15 14.00 -22.49
CA PHE A 128 19.83 14.86 -23.63
C PHE A 128 20.74 14.64 -24.83
N ARG A 129 21.89 13.98 -24.63
CA ARG A 129 22.96 13.80 -25.62
C ARG A 129 23.29 15.13 -26.31
N ARG A 130 23.30 16.23 -25.58
CA ARG A 130 23.71 17.56 -26.06
C ARG A 130 24.05 18.41 -24.86
N ARG A 131 24.93 19.40 -25.04
CA ARG A 131 25.18 20.39 -24.00
C ARG A 131 23.89 21.17 -23.71
N VAL A 132 23.46 21.16 -22.45
CA VAL A 132 22.38 21.99 -21.91
C VAL A 132 23.01 22.94 -20.90
N ALA A 133 22.73 24.23 -21.00
CA ALA A 133 23.25 25.19 -20.04
C ALA A 133 22.57 25.00 -18.67
N PRO A 134 23.27 25.20 -17.53
CA PRO A 134 22.69 24.98 -16.20
C PRO A 134 21.38 25.75 -15.94
N ASP A 135 21.26 26.95 -16.50
CA ASP A 135 20.06 27.81 -16.43
C ASP A 135 18.90 27.36 -17.33
N GLU A 136 19.15 26.50 -18.31
CA GLU A 136 18.11 25.91 -19.16
C GLU A 136 17.72 24.49 -18.71
N LEU A 137 18.49 23.88 -17.81
CA LEU A 137 18.39 22.45 -17.53
C LEU A 137 17.07 22.08 -16.84
N VAL A 138 16.62 22.86 -15.85
CA VAL A 138 15.36 22.59 -15.15
C VAL A 138 14.16 22.60 -16.10
N THR A 139 14.06 23.64 -16.94
CA THR A 139 12.94 23.73 -17.91
C THR A 139 13.04 22.65 -18.98
N THR A 140 14.26 22.30 -19.41
CA THR A 140 14.48 21.19 -20.35
C THR A 140 14.04 19.85 -19.76
N ILE A 141 14.36 19.57 -18.48
CA ILE A 141 13.92 18.35 -17.78
C ILE A 141 12.40 18.30 -17.70
N VAL A 142 11.74 19.37 -17.23
CA VAL A 142 10.28 19.40 -17.06
C VAL A 142 9.54 19.27 -18.40
N ALA A 143 10.09 19.82 -19.48
CA ALA A 143 9.51 19.74 -20.82
C ALA A 143 9.57 18.33 -21.45
N ASP A 144 10.58 17.53 -21.08
CA ASP A 144 10.75 16.16 -21.53
C ASP A 144 10.15 15.17 -20.51
N ARG A 145 9.13 14.44 -20.94
CA ARG A 145 8.41 13.50 -20.06
C ARG A 145 9.30 12.40 -19.49
N GLN A 146 10.21 11.83 -20.27
CA GLN A 146 11.07 10.75 -19.77
C GLN A 146 12.12 11.34 -18.82
N ALA A 147 12.72 12.49 -19.16
CA ALA A 147 13.70 13.14 -18.30
C ALA A 147 13.09 13.55 -16.94
N ALA A 148 11.89 14.13 -16.94
CA ALA A 148 11.17 14.49 -15.72
C ALA A 148 10.90 13.27 -14.82
N LEU A 149 10.51 12.12 -15.40
CA LEU A 149 10.29 10.87 -14.67
C LEU A 149 11.60 10.29 -14.11
N ILE A 150 12.69 10.31 -14.87
CA ILE A 150 14.02 9.92 -14.38
C ILE A 150 14.44 10.82 -13.23
N CYS A 151 14.29 12.14 -13.38
CA CYS A 151 14.67 13.11 -12.36
C CYS A 151 13.87 12.87 -11.08
N HIS A 152 12.56 12.64 -11.20
CA HIS A 152 11.69 12.33 -10.07
C HIS A 152 12.15 11.06 -9.33
N GLY A 153 12.43 9.98 -10.06
CA GLY A 153 12.89 8.74 -9.44
C GLY A 153 14.25 8.87 -8.74
N LEU A 154 15.20 9.56 -9.37
CA LEU A 154 16.53 9.81 -8.77
C LEU A 154 16.44 10.66 -7.49
N THR A 155 15.45 11.55 -7.39
CA THR A 155 15.23 12.40 -6.20
C THR A 155 14.79 11.58 -4.98
N ALA A 156 14.24 10.38 -5.17
CA ALA A 156 13.79 9.49 -4.10
C ALA A 156 14.91 8.58 -3.56
N LEU A 157 16.10 8.61 -4.13
CA LEU A 157 17.23 7.76 -3.75
C LEU A 157 18.01 8.36 -2.58
N ASP A 158 18.61 7.50 -1.76
CA ASP A 158 19.63 7.93 -0.81
C ASP A 158 20.96 8.29 -1.49
N ASP A 159 21.80 9.05 -0.80
CA ASP A 159 23.05 9.60 -1.32
C ASP A 159 23.98 8.53 -1.91
N GLU A 160 24.13 7.37 -1.25
CA GLU A 160 25.00 6.29 -1.74
C GLU A 160 24.46 5.65 -3.01
N THR A 161 23.14 5.45 -3.08
CA THR A 161 22.49 4.91 -4.28
C THR A 161 22.50 5.94 -5.41
N LEU A 162 22.31 7.22 -5.12
CA LEU A 162 22.39 8.30 -6.10
C LEU A 162 23.81 8.45 -6.67
N GLN A 163 24.83 8.35 -5.82
CA GLN A 163 26.23 8.35 -6.25
C GLN A 163 26.52 7.18 -7.21
N PHE A 164 25.96 5.99 -6.95
CA PHE A 164 26.10 4.89 -7.89
C PHE A 164 25.56 5.24 -9.29
N PHE A 165 24.42 5.94 -9.41
CA PHE A 165 23.93 6.39 -10.71
C PHE A 165 24.81 7.45 -11.36
N ALA A 166 25.41 8.34 -10.57
CA ALA A 166 26.38 9.32 -11.07
C ALA A 166 27.62 8.63 -11.67
N ASP A 167 28.08 7.55 -11.04
CA ASP A 167 29.24 6.77 -11.50
C ASP A 167 28.90 5.83 -12.68
N HIS A 168 27.62 5.59 -12.97
CA HIS A 168 27.16 4.71 -14.06
C HIS A 168 26.18 5.42 -15.03
N PRO A 169 26.62 6.45 -15.79
CA PRO A 169 25.74 7.22 -16.68
C PRO A 169 25.07 6.38 -17.78
N SER A 170 25.68 5.27 -18.21
CA SER A 170 25.09 4.33 -19.17
C SER A 170 23.76 3.75 -18.69
N LEU A 171 23.65 3.47 -17.38
CA LEU A 171 22.41 2.99 -16.77
C LEU A 171 21.34 4.10 -16.81
N VAL A 172 21.71 5.35 -16.55
CA VAL A 172 20.79 6.50 -16.63
C VAL A 172 20.26 6.66 -18.06
N SER A 173 21.14 6.61 -19.07
CA SER A 173 20.72 6.63 -20.49
C SER A 173 19.73 5.50 -20.82
N HIS A 174 20.03 4.28 -20.36
CA HIS A 174 19.21 3.11 -20.63
C HIS A 174 17.82 3.24 -19.99
N LEU A 175 17.77 3.67 -18.73
CA LEU A 175 16.50 3.89 -18.02
C LEU A 175 15.67 4.98 -18.67
N TYR A 176 16.29 6.10 -19.07
CA TYR A 176 15.63 7.17 -19.81
C TYR A 176 14.97 6.67 -21.10
N GLU A 177 15.66 5.84 -21.88
CA GLU A 177 15.15 5.36 -23.16
C GLU A 177 14.06 4.28 -23.03
N ARG A 178 14.15 3.42 -22.01
CA ARG A 178 13.35 2.17 -21.99
C ARG A 178 12.39 2.05 -20.82
N SER A 179 12.66 2.72 -19.70
CA SER A 179 12.10 2.39 -18.39
C SER A 179 11.71 3.59 -17.53
N ALA A 180 11.76 4.83 -18.04
CA ALA A 180 11.52 6.01 -17.21
C ALA A 180 10.17 6.00 -16.46
N PRO A 181 9.04 5.52 -17.04
CA PRO A 181 7.78 5.44 -16.29
C PRO A 181 7.84 4.50 -15.09
N ALA A 182 8.49 3.34 -15.22
CA ALA A 182 8.62 2.39 -14.12
C ALA A 182 9.63 2.90 -13.08
N PHE A 183 10.77 3.43 -13.53
CA PHE A 183 11.79 3.98 -12.66
C PHE A 183 11.29 5.19 -11.87
N GLY A 184 10.60 6.12 -12.52
CA GLY A 184 10.08 7.33 -11.87
C GLY A 184 9.10 7.02 -10.73
N VAL A 185 8.36 5.92 -10.79
CA VAL A 185 7.33 5.60 -9.79
C VAL A 185 7.80 4.58 -8.74
N PHE A 186 8.76 3.71 -9.07
CA PHE A 186 9.14 2.54 -8.25
C PHE A 186 10.62 2.50 -7.83
N SER A 187 11.32 3.62 -7.90
CA SER A 187 12.75 3.71 -7.55
C SER A 187 13.01 3.92 -6.06
N GLU A 188 12.02 4.38 -5.29
CA GLU A 188 12.19 4.76 -3.87
C GLU A 188 12.73 3.61 -3.00
N SER A 189 12.40 2.36 -3.33
CA SER A 189 12.88 1.19 -2.60
C SER A 189 14.26 0.67 -3.05
N ILE A 190 14.89 1.26 -4.06
CA ILE A 190 16.21 0.83 -4.55
C ILE A 190 17.29 1.24 -3.56
N ARG A 191 18.11 0.27 -3.16
CA ARG A 191 19.26 0.48 -2.28
C ARG A 191 20.47 -0.21 -2.90
N ILE A 192 21.55 0.54 -3.08
CA ILE A 192 22.84 0.00 -3.50
C ILE A 192 23.84 0.27 -2.39
N ARG A 193 24.51 -0.79 -1.92
CA ARG A 193 25.52 -0.73 -0.87
C ARG A 193 26.75 -1.53 -1.30
N GLY A 194 27.91 -0.88 -1.30
CA GLY A 194 29.16 -1.54 -1.70
C GLY A 194 29.07 -2.21 -3.08
N ASN A 195 28.52 -1.50 -4.07
CA ASN A 195 28.29 -1.99 -5.44
C ASN A 195 27.42 -3.26 -5.55
N ARG A 196 26.46 -3.41 -4.62
CA ARG A 196 25.51 -4.51 -4.60
C ARG A 196 24.09 -3.98 -4.37
N VAL A 197 23.13 -4.50 -5.12
CA VAL A 197 21.71 -4.26 -4.83
C VAL A 197 21.36 -4.93 -3.51
N VAL A 198 20.67 -4.20 -2.65
CA VAL A 198 20.15 -4.68 -1.37
C VAL A 198 18.63 -4.79 -1.50
N PRO A 199 18.09 -5.99 -1.76
CA PRO A 199 16.65 -6.14 -1.95
C PRO A 199 15.85 -5.88 -0.67
N PRO A 200 14.62 -5.38 -0.78
CA PRO A 200 13.78 -5.13 0.38
C PRO A 200 13.47 -6.44 1.09
N GLY A 201 13.67 -6.45 2.41
CA GLY A 201 13.55 -7.63 3.25
C GLY A 201 14.83 -8.43 3.42
N SER A 202 15.90 -8.13 2.67
CA SER A 202 17.22 -8.67 2.98
C SER A 202 17.76 -8.08 4.29
N VAL A 203 18.52 -8.89 5.03
CA VAL A 203 19.23 -8.41 6.23
C VAL A 203 20.48 -7.65 5.76
N ALA A 204 20.33 -6.35 5.54
CA ALA A 204 21.44 -5.47 5.19
C ALA A 204 22.21 -5.08 6.46
N GLY A 205 23.15 -5.92 6.89
CA GLY A 205 24.15 -5.53 7.88
C GLY A 205 25.50 -5.29 7.20
N PRO A 206 26.27 -4.23 7.55
CA PRO A 206 27.67 -4.17 7.19
C PRO A 206 28.34 -5.45 7.70
N ALA A 207 29.24 -6.00 6.90
CA ALA A 207 30.05 -7.14 7.26
C ALA A 207 30.88 -6.78 8.50
N ASP A 208 30.39 -7.14 9.68
CA ASP A 208 31.24 -7.17 10.85
C ASP A 208 32.22 -8.33 10.59
N ALA A 209 33.44 -7.98 10.19
CA ALA A 209 34.48 -8.90 9.70
C ALA A 209 34.93 -9.95 10.74
N ARG A 210 34.26 -10.02 11.89
CA ARG A 210 34.56 -10.89 13.03
C ARG A 210 33.71 -12.17 13.06
N GLN A 211 32.69 -12.32 12.23
CA GLN A 211 31.89 -13.57 12.16
C GLN A 211 31.63 -14.06 10.72
N PRO A 212 32.67 -14.58 10.03
CA PRO A 212 32.51 -15.18 8.71
C PRO A 212 31.73 -16.52 8.68
N ALA A 213 31.45 -17.12 9.85
CA ALA A 213 30.91 -18.48 9.96
C ALA A 213 29.38 -18.61 9.85
N GLN A 214 28.63 -17.50 9.87
CA GLN A 214 27.17 -17.52 9.72
C GLN A 214 26.74 -16.86 8.39
N ARG A 215 27.46 -17.14 7.29
CA ARG A 215 26.99 -16.79 5.94
C ARG A 215 25.85 -17.73 5.53
N GLY A 216 24.70 -17.59 6.19
CA GLY A 216 23.44 -18.04 5.61
C GLY A 216 23.31 -17.36 4.24
N ARG A 217 23.00 -18.15 3.21
CA ARG A 217 22.67 -17.60 1.90
C ARG A 217 21.48 -16.66 2.13
N ASP A 218 21.62 -15.37 1.82
CA ASP A 218 20.51 -14.43 1.96
C ASP A 218 19.34 -14.91 1.07
N GLU A 219 18.36 -15.56 1.70
CA GLU A 219 17.26 -16.22 1.02
C GLU A 219 16.43 -15.20 0.24
N VAL A 220 16.33 -13.97 0.73
CA VAL A 220 15.59 -12.89 0.06
C VAL A 220 16.31 -12.45 -1.20
N SER A 221 17.64 -12.26 -1.15
CA SER A 221 18.41 -12.02 -2.38
C SER A 221 18.20 -13.15 -3.39
N ALA A 222 18.20 -14.41 -2.96
CA ALA A 222 18.00 -15.54 -3.87
C ALA A 222 16.61 -15.53 -4.55
N LEU A 223 15.54 -15.09 -3.85
CA LEU A 223 14.22 -14.91 -4.43
C LEU A 223 14.23 -13.87 -5.56
N TRP A 224 14.82 -12.69 -5.30
CA TRP A 224 14.89 -11.62 -6.28
C TRP A 224 15.78 -11.94 -7.47
N GLU A 225 16.93 -12.57 -7.25
CA GLU A 225 17.81 -13.04 -8.33
C GLU A 225 17.11 -14.05 -9.24
N ALA A 226 16.26 -14.91 -8.67
CA ALA A 226 15.55 -15.92 -9.44
C ALA A 226 14.38 -15.36 -10.26
N VAL A 227 13.80 -14.22 -9.85
CA VAL A 227 12.78 -13.50 -10.62
C VAL A 227 13.42 -12.60 -11.67
N ALA A 228 14.44 -11.83 -11.30
CA ALA A 228 15.14 -10.92 -12.21
C ALA A 228 16.04 -11.66 -13.21
N GLY A 229 16.44 -12.91 -12.92
CA GLY A 229 17.40 -13.66 -13.74
C GLY A 229 18.83 -13.10 -13.69
N GLU A 230 19.09 -12.12 -12.82
CA GLU A 230 20.38 -11.45 -12.67
C GLU A 230 20.83 -11.44 -11.21
N LYS A 231 22.15 -11.34 -11.00
CA LYS A 231 22.75 -11.33 -9.66
C LYS A 231 22.67 -9.95 -9.03
N VAL A 232 22.41 -9.88 -7.73
CA VAL A 232 22.39 -8.59 -7.00
C VAL A 232 23.79 -7.93 -6.95
N THR A 233 24.85 -8.70 -7.21
CA THR A 233 26.22 -8.21 -7.37
C THR A 233 26.51 -7.62 -8.74
N ARG A 234 25.52 -7.54 -9.64
CA ARG A 234 25.59 -6.89 -10.96
C ARG A 234 24.52 -5.80 -11.05
N PRO A 235 24.65 -4.71 -10.29
CA PRO A 235 23.58 -3.74 -10.09
C PRO A 235 23.03 -3.14 -11.39
N GLU A 236 23.87 -2.77 -12.36
CA GLU A 236 23.38 -2.22 -13.64
C GLU A 236 22.45 -3.19 -14.39
N ARG A 237 22.85 -4.45 -14.51
CA ARG A 237 22.05 -5.48 -15.20
C ARG A 237 20.81 -5.85 -14.41
N PHE A 238 20.96 -5.99 -13.09
CA PHE A 238 19.84 -6.29 -12.21
C PHE A 238 18.76 -5.20 -12.30
N LEU A 239 19.14 -3.93 -12.19
CA LEU A 239 18.20 -2.80 -12.27
C LEU A 239 17.57 -2.68 -13.66
N THR A 240 18.36 -2.84 -14.72
CA THR A 240 17.85 -2.88 -16.09
C THR A 240 16.74 -3.92 -16.24
N THR A 241 16.99 -5.15 -15.80
CA THR A 241 15.98 -6.21 -15.89
C THR A 241 14.79 -5.94 -14.97
N LEU A 242 15.03 -5.47 -13.74
CA LEU A 242 13.97 -5.18 -12.77
C LEU A 242 12.90 -4.23 -13.32
N PHE A 243 13.32 -3.14 -13.99
CA PHE A 243 12.40 -2.13 -14.52
C PHE A 243 11.79 -2.48 -15.88
N GLU A 244 12.37 -3.43 -16.63
CA GLU A 244 11.83 -3.88 -17.91
C GLU A 244 10.91 -5.11 -17.79
N LEU A 245 11.18 -5.99 -16.82
CA LEU A 245 10.49 -7.27 -16.69
C LEU A 245 8.99 -7.07 -16.44
N ALA A 246 8.19 -7.82 -17.19
CA ALA A 246 6.72 -7.72 -17.19
C ALA A 246 6.21 -6.28 -17.35
N GLU A 247 6.90 -5.47 -18.17
CA GLU A 247 6.63 -4.05 -18.41
C GLU A 247 6.73 -3.18 -17.14
N GLY A 248 7.64 -3.51 -16.22
CA GLY A 248 7.87 -2.78 -14.98
C GLY A 248 7.02 -3.24 -13.79
N ARG A 249 6.21 -4.29 -13.95
CA ARG A 249 5.40 -4.87 -12.86
C ARG A 249 6.26 -5.49 -11.76
N VAL A 250 7.45 -5.98 -12.09
CA VAL A 250 8.39 -6.52 -11.09
C VAL A 250 9.02 -5.40 -10.25
N ALA A 251 9.33 -4.24 -10.86
CA ALA A 251 9.73 -3.05 -10.10
C ALA A 251 8.63 -2.58 -9.14
N TYR A 252 7.35 -2.63 -9.56
CA TYR A 252 6.24 -2.39 -8.65
C TYR A 252 6.19 -3.37 -7.47
N LEU A 253 6.37 -4.67 -7.71
CA LEU A 253 6.44 -5.65 -6.62
C LEU A 253 7.58 -5.32 -5.65
N TYR A 254 8.75 -4.99 -6.20
CA TYR A 254 9.93 -4.64 -5.44
C TYR A 254 9.66 -3.43 -4.55
N ASP A 255 9.05 -2.39 -5.11
CA ASP A 255 8.71 -1.18 -4.38
C ASP A 255 7.62 -1.41 -3.31
N VAL A 256 6.59 -2.21 -3.62
CA VAL A 256 5.58 -2.62 -2.64
C VAL A 256 6.22 -3.34 -1.46
N VAL A 257 7.09 -4.33 -1.71
CA VAL A 257 7.79 -5.07 -0.65
C VAL A 257 8.67 -4.15 0.21
N GLY A 258 9.27 -3.11 -0.39
CA GLY A 258 10.03 -2.08 0.33
C GLY A 258 9.20 -1.31 1.36
N HIS A 259 7.97 -0.94 1.00
CA HIS A 259 7.09 -0.12 1.82
C HIS A 259 6.27 -0.89 2.86
N LEU A 260 6.20 -2.22 2.78
CA LEU A 260 5.46 -3.04 3.75
C LEU A 260 6.18 -3.12 5.10
N ASP A 261 5.38 -3.23 6.17
CA ASP A 261 5.88 -3.60 7.50
C ASP A 261 6.50 -5.02 7.48
N PRO A 262 7.34 -5.38 8.47
CA PRO A 262 8.05 -6.66 8.47
C PRO A 262 7.17 -7.90 8.31
N ALA A 263 5.98 -7.93 8.93
CA ALA A 263 5.10 -9.09 8.89
C ALA A 263 4.46 -9.25 7.50
N ARG A 264 3.95 -8.16 6.91
CA ARG A 264 3.40 -8.19 5.54
C ARG A 264 4.48 -8.43 4.49
N ARG A 265 5.68 -7.92 4.71
CA ARG A 265 6.83 -8.22 3.86
C ARG A 265 7.17 -9.71 3.89
N ALA A 266 7.16 -10.33 5.06
CA ALA A 266 7.36 -11.77 5.22
C ALA A 266 6.24 -12.60 4.55
N PHE A 267 4.98 -12.12 4.60
CA PHE A 267 3.87 -12.73 3.85
C PHE A 267 4.12 -12.75 2.34
N VAL A 268 4.47 -11.60 1.76
CA VAL A 268 4.69 -11.45 0.30
C VAL A 268 5.89 -12.25 -0.18
N LEU A 269 6.98 -12.24 0.57
CA LEU A 269 8.18 -13.04 0.28
C LEU A 269 8.01 -14.53 0.61
N GLY A 270 6.89 -14.93 1.23
CA GLY A 270 6.60 -16.29 1.63
C GLY A 270 7.52 -16.84 2.73
N LEU A 271 8.14 -15.97 3.54
CA LEU A 271 9.11 -16.36 4.57
C LEU A 271 8.49 -17.24 5.68
N TRP A 272 7.16 -17.21 5.82
CA TRP A 272 6.41 -18.08 6.72
C TRP A 272 6.30 -19.54 6.22
N MET A 273 6.64 -19.81 4.95
CA MET A 273 6.62 -21.16 4.38
C MET A 273 7.93 -21.88 4.72
N ASP A 274 7.86 -23.04 5.38
CA ASP A 274 9.05 -23.81 5.77
C ASP A 274 9.83 -24.36 4.56
N ASP A 275 9.12 -24.74 3.50
CA ASP A 275 9.73 -25.26 2.26
C ASP A 275 10.24 -24.11 1.39
N SER A 276 11.56 -23.95 1.34
CA SER A 276 12.25 -22.92 0.55
C SER A 276 12.09 -23.10 -0.96
N ALA A 277 11.94 -24.33 -1.46
CA ALA A 277 11.72 -24.59 -2.88
C ALA A 277 10.29 -24.18 -3.27
N LYS A 278 9.30 -24.55 -2.45
CA LYS A 278 7.92 -24.10 -2.62
C LYS A 278 7.83 -22.58 -2.51
N ARG A 279 8.49 -21.96 -1.53
CA ARG A 279 8.55 -20.49 -1.39
C ARG A 279 9.06 -19.81 -2.66
N LEU A 280 10.17 -20.30 -3.20
CA LEU A 280 10.76 -19.76 -4.43
C LEU A 280 9.81 -19.90 -5.63
N GLU A 281 9.17 -21.06 -5.78
CA GLU A 281 8.18 -21.29 -6.83
C GLU A 281 7.01 -20.31 -6.71
N ARG A 282 6.42 -20.18 -5.51
CA ARG A 282 5.29 -19.28 -5.27
C ARG A 282 5.66 -17.81 -5.48
N PHE A 283 6.86 -17.39 -5.13
CA PHE A 283 7.34 -16.03 -5.40
C PHE A 283 7.52 -15.76 -6.91
N LYS A 284 8.00 -16.75 -7.68
CA LYS A 284 8.05 -16.63 -9.15
C LYS A 284 6.65 -16.52 -9.77
N VAL A 285 5.69 -17.29 -9.27
CA VAL A 285 4.28 -17.20 -9.72
C VAL A 285 3.71 -15.82 -9.44
N LEU A 286 3.94 -15.27 -8.23
CA LEU A 286 3.53 -13.90 -7.88
C LEU A 286 4.11 -12.86 -8.87
N ALA A 287 5.42 -12.90 -9.09
CA ALA A 287 6.13 -11.91 -9.92
C ALA A 287 5.81 -12.03 -11.42
N SER A 288 5.21 -13.14 -11.86
CA SER A 288 4.82 -13.38 -13.24
C SER A 288 3.29 -13.32 -13.41
N VAL A 289 2.61 -14.45 -13.24
CA VAL A 289 1.18 -14.62 -13.48
C VAL A 289 0.35 -13.73 -12.56
N GLY A 290 0.71 -13.65 -11.27
CA GLY A 290 -0.06 -12.90 -10.28
C GLY A 290 -0.20 -11.42 -10.62
N LEU A 291 0.91 -10.74 -10.94
CA LEU A 291 0.86 -9.31 -11.28
C LEU A 291 0.41 -9.05 -12.73
N GLY A 292 0.60 -10.01 -13.63
CA GLY A 292 0.07 -9.96 -15.00
C GLY A 292 -1.46 -9.97 -15.06
N ALA A 293 -2.14 -10.39 -13.99
CA ALA A 293 -3.60 -10.46 -13.94
C ALA A 293 -4.28 -9.07 -13.91
N PHE A 294 -3.59 -8.00 -13.49
CA PHE A 294 -4.12 -6.62 -13.47
C PHE A 294 -4.01 -5.94 -14.85
N ARG A 295 -4.85 -6.37 -15.80
CA ARG A 295 -4.82 -5.92 -17.22
C ARG A 295 -5.25 -4.46 -17.44
N ASP A 296 -5.97 -3.89 -16.48
CA ASP A 296 -6.45 -2.52 -16.49
C ASP A 296 -5.35 -1.49 -16.21
N TRP A 297 -4.20 -1.92 -15.70
CA TRP A 297 -3.08 -1.05 -15.37
C TRP A 297 -2.19 -0.75 -16.59
N ARG A 298 -1.94 0.54 -16.85
CA ARG A 298 -1.13 1.03 -17.99
C ARG A 298 0.02 1.93 -17.56
N LEU A 299 1.06 1.35 -16.99
CA LEU A 299 2.23 2.06 -16.44
C LEU A 299 2.91 3.01 -17.45
N ARG A 300 3.07 2.59 -18.71
CA ARG A 300 3.74 3.44 -19.73
C ARG A 300 3.01 4.75 -20.01
N THR A 301 1.67 4.72 -20.07
CA THR A 301 0.85 5.89 -20.41
C THR A 301 0.38 6.66 -19.18
N MET A 302 0.13 5.96 -18.07
CA MET A 302 -0.36 6.51 -16.81
C MET A 302 0.52 6.01 -15.66
N PRO A 303 1.75 6.53 -15.51
CA PRO A 303 2.70 6.02 -14.53
C PRO A 303 2.18 6.11 -13.09
N TYR A 304 1.50 7.21 -12.77
CA TYR A 304 0.88 7.40 -11.46
C TYR A 304 -0.52 6.77 -11.34
N GLY A 305 -1.12 6.33 -12.46
CA GLY A 305 -2.40 5.64 -12.47
C GLY A 305 -2.22 4.19 -12.01
N ARG A 306 -2.68 3.86 -10.81
CA ARG A 306 -2.71 2.47 -10.31
C ARG A 306 -4.01 1.77 -10.68
N ALA A 307 -3.98 0.44 -10.77
CA ALA A 307 -5.22 -0.33 -10.81
C ALA A 307 -6.02 -0.08 -9.52
N PRO A 308 -7.33 0.19 -9.61
CA PRO A 308 -8.17 0.25 -8.42
C PRO A 308 -8.14 -1.10 -7.70
N TRP A 309 -7.98 -1.06 -6.37
CA TRP A 309 -7.96 -2.26 -5.52
C TRP A 309 -6.86 -3.26 -5.94
N ASP A 310 -5.65 -2.73 -6.18
CA ASP A 310 -4.48 -3.49 -6.60
C ASP A 310 -3.92 -4.40 -5.49
N PHE A 311 -2.87 -5.14 -5.85
CA PHE A 311 -2.17 -6.05 -4.95
C PHE A 311 -1.58 -5.33 -3.73
N ALA A 312 -1.03 -4.12 -3.89
CA ALA A 312 -0.49 -3.33 -2.78
C ALA A 312 -1.58 -2.99 -1.74
N MET A 313 -2.75 -2.53 -2.19
CA MET A 313 -3.90 -2.29 -1.32
C MET A 313 -4.36 -3.56 -0.61
N ALA A 314 -4.39 -4.69 -1.34
CA ALA A 314 -4.80 -5.97 -0.79
C ALA A 314 -3.91 -6.42 0.38
N VAL A 315 -2.59 -6.41 0.17
CA VAL A 315 -1.64 -6.86 1.20
C VAL A 315 -1.64 -5.91 2.39
N THR A 316 -1.74 -4.59 2.17
CA THR A 316 -1.77 -3.60 3.25
C THR A 316 -2.99 -3.77 4.17
N ARG A 317 -4.11 -4.24 3.63
CA ARG A 317 -5.34 -4.52 4.39
C ARG A 317 -5.38 -5.92 5.01
N LEU A 318 -4.53 -6.82 4.54
CA LEU A 318 -4.50 -8.20 5.01
C LEU A 318 -4.03 -8.26 6.46
N GLU A 319 -4.67 -9.08 7.28
CA GLU A 319 -4.15 -9.43 8.60
C GLU A 319 -3.20 -10.62 8.47
N VAL A 320 -1.99 -10.44 9.01
CA VAL A 320 -0.91 -11.42 9.01
C VAL A 320 -0.35 -11.52 10.42
N LYS A 321 0.12 -12.71 10.79
CA LYS A 321 0.85 -12.95 12.04
C LYS A 321 2.26 -12.35 11.94
N GLU A 322 2.96 -12.23 13.06
CA GLU A 322 4.31 -11.66 13.11
C GLU A 322 5.32 -12.37 12.18
N ASN A 323 5.18 -13.69 11.99
CA ASN A 323 6.02 -14.46 11.08
C ASN A 323 5.64 -14.30 9.60
N GLY A 324 4.58 -13.55 9.28
CA GLY A 324 4.05 -13.34 7.94
C GLY A 324 3.02 -14.37 7.48
N ALA A 325 2.63 -15.35 8.29
CA ALA A 325 1.53 -16.24 7.92
C ALA A 325 0.19 -15.48 7.90
N PRO A 326 -0.72 -15.71 6.94
CA PRO A 326 -2.02 -15.06 6.92
C PRO A 326 -2.85 -15.42 8.18
N ALA A 327 -3.59 -14.45 8.71
CA ALA A 327 -4.54 -14.68 9.79
C ALA A 327 -5.72 -15.57 9.32
N ALA A 328 -6.31 -16.32 10.25
CA ALA A 328 -7.49 -17.14 9.98
C ALA A 328 -8.71 -16.25 9.65
N PRO A 329 -9.62 -16.66 8.75
CA PRO A 329 -9.57 -17.86 7.94
C PRO A 329 -8.47 -17.77 6.87
N ALA A 330 -7.60 -18.78 6.82
CA ALA A 330 -6.40 -18.72 6.00
C ALA A 330 -6.41 -19.71 4.84
N SER A 331 -7.26 -20.74 4.84
CA SER A 331 -7.14 -21.79 3.82
C SER A 331 -7.65 -21.36 2.45
N ARG A 332 -6.91 -21.77 1.41
CA ARG A 332 -7.31 -21.53 0.01
C ARG A 332 -8.67 -22.14 -0.31
N SER A 333 -8.96 -23.29 0.27
CA SER A 333 -10.20 -24.02 0.03
C SER A 333 -11.41 -23.25 0.58
N PHE A 334 -11.27 -22.63 1.76
CA PHE A 334 -12.29 -21.73 2.30
C PHE A 334 -12.55 -20.54 1.37
N TRP A 335 -11.50 -19.81 1.00
CA TRP A 335 -11.65 -18.60 0.19
C TRP A 335 -12.13 -18.87 -1.23
N SER A 336 -11.65 -19.94 -1.87
CA SER A 336 -12.14 -20.34 -3.19
C SER A 336 -13.65 -20.61 -3.18
N ARG A 337 -14.19 -21.19 -2.10
CA ARG A 337 -15.63 -21.44 -1.95
C ARG A 337 -16.43 -20.18 -1.65
N VAL A 338 -15.91 -19.31 -0.79
CA VAL A 338 -16.60 -18.07 -0.38
C VAL A 338 -16.63 -17.06 -1.52
N LEU A 339 -15.55 -16.96 -2.29
CA LEU A 339 -15.45 -15.98 -3.38
C LEU A 339 -16.07 -16.47 -4.70
N SER A 340 -16.44 -17.75 -4.83
CA SER A 340 -17.03 -18.28 -6.07
C SER A 340 -18.56 -18.41 -6.02
N ASN A 341 -19.19 -18.24 -4.85
CA ASN A 341 -20.63 -18.40 -4.68
C ASN A 341 -21.20 -17.30 -3.78
N ALA A 342 -22.34 -16.73 -4.17
CA ALA A 342 -23.08 -15.73 -3.40
C ALA A 342 -24.26 -16.32 -2.60
N ASP A 343 -24.60 -17.59 -2.82
CA ASP A 343 -25.71 -18.26 -2.12
C ASP A 343 -25.42 -18.46 -0.62
N LEU A 344 -26.44 -18.23 0.21
CA LEU A 344 -26.44 -18.34 1.66
C LEU A 344 -26.85 -19.74 2.16
N SER A 345 -27.09 -20.69 1.24
CA SER A 345 -27.32 -22.11 1.57
C SER A 345 -26.16 -22.71 2.37
N ASP A 346 -26.51 -23.58 3.32
CA ASP A 346 -25.57 -24.45 4.04
C ASP A 346 -24.99 -25.55 3.14
N ASP A 347 -25.60 -25.78 1.96
CA ASP A 347 -25.13 -26.73 0.94
C ASP A 347 -23.86 -26.19 0.28
N VAL A 348 -22.79 -26.20 1.07
CA VAL A 348 -21.45 -26.25 0.56
C VAL A 348 -21.25 -27.71 0.19
N PRO A 349 -21.27 -28.11 -1.10
CA PRO A 349 -20.96 -29.48 -1.45
C PRO A 349 -19.66 -29.86 -0.75
N ALA A 350 -19.70 -30.95 0.03
CA ALA A 350 -18.53 -31.48 0.70
C ALA A 350 -17.42 -31.51 -0.34
N ALA A 351 -16.32 -30.79 -0.07
CA ALA A 351 -15.29 -30.64 -1.07
C ALA A 351 -14.93 -32.03 -1.61
N ALA A 352 -14.92 -32.18 -2.94
CA ALA A 352 -14.04 -33.18 -3.53
C ALA A 352 -12.69 -32.94 -2.84
N LYS A 353 -12.17 -33.96 -2.13
CA LYS A 353 -10.92 -33.88 -1.35
C LYS A 353 -9.85 -33.20 -2.21
N GLY A 354 -9.72 -31.89 -2.06
CA GLY A 354 -8.76 -31.08 -2.77
C GLY A 354 -7.46 -31.20 -2.00
N THR A 355 -6.41 -31.60 -2.69
CA THR A 355 -5.09 -31.95 -2.16
C THR A 355 -4.28 -30.77 -1.62
N ASP A 356 -4.84 -29.56 -1.52
CA ASP A 356 -4.11 -28.35 -1.08
C ASP A 356 -5.00 -27.43 -0.21
N ASP A 357 -5.30 -27.85 1.02
CA ASP A 357 -5.92 -26.98 2.05
C ASP A 357 -4.88 -26.04 2.72
N ALA A 358 -3.75 -25.82 2.06
CA ALA A 358 -2.72 -24.91 2.54
C ALA A 358 -3.27 -23.48 2.70
N PRO A 359 -2.63 -22.67 3.56
CA PRO A 359 -2.93 -21.24 3.62
C PRO A 359 -2.75 -20.58 2.24
N PHE A 360 -3.59 -19.58 1.93
CA PHE A 360 -3.36 -18.78 0.72
C PHE A 360 -2.05 -18.00 0.86
N ASP A 361 -1.39 -17.76 -0.26
CA ASP A 361 -0.20 -16.93 -0.32
C ASP A 361 -0.43 -15.70 -1.20
N ALA A 362 0.59 -14.84 -1.26
CA ALA A 362 0.54 -13.62 -2.05
C ALA A 362 0.27 -13.89 -3.53
N ALA A 363 0.83 -14.96 -4.11
CA ALA A 363 0.58 -15.33 -5.50
C ALA A 363 -0.90 -15.66 -5.73
N TRP A 364 -1.49 -16.51 -4.88
CA TRP A 364 -2.91 -16.87 -4.95
C TRP A 364 -3.81 -15.64 -4.79
N LEU A 365 -3.48 -14.73 -3.87
CA LEU A 365 -4.24 -13.50 -3.64
C LEU A 365 -4.18 -12.57 -4.87
N ALA A 366 -2.99 -12.38 -5.45
CA ALA A 366 -2.79 -11.55 -6.63
C ALA A 366 -3.58 -12.08 -7.84
N GLU A 367 -3.49 -13.38 -8.11
CA GLU A 367 -4.26 -14.04 -9.17
C GLU A 367 -5.77 -13.87 -8.96
N ARG A 368 -6.26 -14.17 -7.74
CA ARG A 368 -7.69 -14.11 -7.46
C ARG A 368 -8.28 -12.71 -7.61
N LEU A 369 -7.53 -11.67 -7.24
CA LEU A 369 -7.96 -10.29 -7.41
C LEU A 369 -7.84 -9.82 -8.86
N GLY A 370 -6.76 -10.17 -9.55
CA GLY A 370 -6.54 -9.77 -10.93
C GLY A 370 -7.57 -10.37 -11.90
N ASP A 371 -8.01 -11.61 -11.66
CA ASP A 371 -9.07 -12.28 -12.42
C ASP A 371 -10.47 -11.69 -12.20
N SER A 372 -10.65 -10.88 -11.16
CA SER A 372 -11.92 -10.25 -10.81
C SER A 372 -12.08 -8.87 -11.45
N ASP A 373 -13.31 -8.46 -11.74
CA ASP A 373 -13.59 -7.08 -12.14
C ASP A 373 -13.39 -6.08 -10.97
N ILE A 374 -13.34 -4.78 -11.28
CA ILE A 374 -13.05 -3.72 -10.29
C ILE A 374 -14.04 -3.71 -9.11
N ARG A 375 -15.33 -4.02 -9.35
CA ARG A 375 -16.36 -4.05 -8.29
C ARG A 375 -16.19 -5.30 -7.42
N GLN A 376 -15.90 -6.43 -8.04
CA GLN A 376 -15.66 -7.68 -7.31
C GLN A 376 -14.39 -7.61 -6.47
N ARG A 377 -13.33 -6.91 -6.93
CA ARG A 377 -12.10 -6.72 -6.14
C ARG A 377 -12.37 -6.05 -4.80
N VAL A 378 -13.14 -4.96 -4.76
CA VAL A 378 -13.49 -4.30 -3.48
C VAL A 378 -14.33 -5.19 -2.59
N GLU A 379 -15.28 -5.94 -3.14
CA GLU A 379 -16.09 -6.89 -2.38
C GLU A 379 -15.25 -8.03 -1.79
N HIS A 380 -14.29 -8.56 -2.56
CA HIS A 380 -13.36 -9.58 -2.10
C HIS A 380 -12.49 -9.07 -0.95
N LEU A 381 -11.95 -7.85 -1.07
CA LEU A 381 -11.13 -7.25 -0.01
C LEU A 381 -11.93 -6.97 1.26
N ASP A 382 -13.16 -6.46 1.13
CA ASP A 382 -14.03 -6.23 2.29
C ASP A 382 -14.42 -7.54 2.98
N ARG A 383 -14.66 -8.61 2.22
CA ARG A 383 -14.92 -9.96 2.72
C ARG A 383 -13.73 -10.53 3.49
N ILE A 384 -12.52 -10.41 2.94
CA ILE A 384 -11.27 -10.84 3.59
C ILE A 384 -11.04 -10.07 4.90
N ALA A 385 -11.13 -8.75 4.84
CA ALA A 385 -10.92 -7.89 6.00
C ALA A 385 -11.93 -8.14 7.12
N LEU A 386 -13.21 -8.37 6.78
CA LEU A 386 -14.23 -8.74 7.77
C LEU A 386 -13.89 -10.09 8.42
N ALA A 387 -13.62 -11.11 7.61
CA ALA A 387 -13.45 -12.46 8.11
C ALA A 387 -12.22 -12.58 9.00
N GLN A 388 -11.07 -12.01 8.60
CA GLN A 388 -9.86 -12.09 9.41
C GLN A 388 -9.99 -11.33 10.73
N ARG A 389 -10.61 -10.14 10.68
CA ARG A 389 -10.83 -9.31 11.88
C ARG A 389 -11.79 -9.93 12.88
N ARG A 390 -12.81 -10.68 12.42
CA ARG A 390 -13.93 -11.15 13.26
C ARG A 390 -13.98 -12.64 13.48
N PHE A 391 -13.66 -13.41 12.47
CA PHE A 391 -13.82 -14.86 12.51
C PHE A 391 -12.43 -15.46 12.67
N ALA A 392 -11.99 -15.58 13.93
CA ALA A 392 -10.82 -16.38 14.28
C ALA A 392 -11.15 -17.88 14.11
N VAL A 393 -11.53 -18.31 12.90
CA VAL A 393 -12.01 -19.66 12.60
C VAL A 393 -10.85 -20.63 12.76
N THR A 394 -10.79 -21.24 13.93
CA THR A 394 -9.82 -22.30 14.26
C THR A 394 -10.50 -23.66 14.34
N ALA A 395 -11.81 -23.71 14.60
CA ALA A 395 -12.59 -24.94 14.64
C ALA A 395 -13.28 -25.21 13.30
N VAL A 396 -13.31 -26.49 12.89
CA VAL A 396 -13.96 -26.94 11.65
C VAL A 396 -15.47 -26.66 11.67
N GLU A 397 -16.06 -26.68 12.85
CA GLU A 397 -17.49 -26.49 13.11
C GLU A 397 -17.97 -25.07 12.74
N ASP A 398 -17.11 -24.06 12.87
CA ASP A 398 -17.44 -22.67 12.59
C ASP A 398 -17.33 -22.32 11.09
N VAL A 399 -16.68 -23.18 10.30
CA VAL A 399 -16.38 -22.93 8.88
C VAL A 399 -17.65 -22.66 8.04
N PRO A 400 -18.73 -23.47 8.13
CA PRO A 400 -19.95 -23.22 7.34
C PRO A 400 -20.61 -21.88 7.69
N ALA A 401 -20.73 -21.58 8.98
CA ALA A 401 -21.31 -20.34 9.46
C ALA A 401 -20.49 -19.12 9.03
N ALA A 402 -19.17 -19.18 9.17
CA ALA A 402 -18.27 -18.13 8.70
C ALA A 402 -18.38 -17.93 7.17
N ALA A 403 -18.46 -19.01 6.40
CA ALA A 403 -18.63 -18.91 4.95
C ALA A 403 -19.91 -18.16 4.58
N VAL A 404 -21.03 -18.47 5.22
CA VAL A 404 -22.33 -17.82 4.97
C VAL A 404 -22.30 -16.35 5.40
N ALA A 405 -21.73 -16.06 6.58
CA ALA A 405 -21.56 -14.71 7.09
C ALA A 405 -20.78 -13.82 6.11
N VAL A 406 -19.67 -14.33 5.56
CA VAL A 406 -18.83 -13.59 4.60
C VAL A 406 -19.53 -13.46 3.24
N ARG A 407 -20.21 -14.50 2.76
CA ARG A 407 -20.98 -14.45 1.49
C ARG A 407 -22.08 -13.40 1.53
N ALA A 408 -22.74 -13.23 2.68
CA ALA A 408 -23.83 -12.27 2.88
C ALA A 408 -23.41 -10.81 2.76
N LEU A 409 -22.11 -10.48 2.88
CA LEU A 409 -21.66 -9.09 2.97
C LEU A 409 -22.07 -8.19 1.80
N PRO A 410 -21.93 -8.57 0.50
CA PRO A 410 -22.34 -7.67 -0.58
C PRO A 410 -23.85 -7.42 -0.64
N GLN A 411 -24.66 -8.44 -0.33
CA GLN A 411 -26.13 -8.33 -0.42
C GLN A 411 -26.75 -7.68 0.82
N TYR A 412 -26.23 -7.97 2.01
CA TYR A 412 -26.75 -7.49 3.30
C TYR A 412 -25.74 -6.60 4.03
N ARG A 413 -25.02 -5.75 3.30
CA ARG A 413 -23.88 -4.97 3.81
C ARG A 413 -24.16 -4.23 5.11
N MET A 414 -25.27 -3.48 5.15
CA MET A 414 -25.61 -2.68 6.34
C MET A 414 -25.92 -3.54 7.55
N LEU A 415 -26.52 -4.72 7.38
CA LEU A 415 -26.76 -5.66 8.46
C LEU A 415 -25.42 -6.18 9.00
N ILE A 416 -24.56 -6.69 8.13
CA ILE A 416 -23.26 -7.25 8.53
C ILE A 416 -22.38 -6.20 9.21
N LEU A 417 -22.32 -4.97 8.67
CA LEU A 417 -21.58 -3.87 9.30
C LEU A 417 -22.19 -3.41 10.65
N THR A 418 -23.50 -3.57 10.84
CA THR A 418 -24.15 -3.27 12.12
C THR A 418 -23.76 -4.30 13.18
N LEU A 419 -23.75 -5.59 12.83
CA LEU A 419 -23.28 -6.67 13.71
C LEU A 419 -21.79 -6.51 14.05
N ASP A 420 -20.98 -6.16 13.06
CA ASP A 420 -19.56 -5.84 13.22
C ASP A 420 -19.36 -4.67 14.19
N ARG A 421 -20.13 -3.58 14.04
CA ARG A 421 -20.08 -2.42 14.95
C ARG A 421 -20.54 -2.75 16.36
N ILE A 422 -21.55 -3.61 16.52
CA ILE A 422 -22.00 -4.12 17.82
C ILE A 422 -20.90 -4.96 18.50
N GLY A 423 -19.97 -5.52 17.72
CA GLY A 423 -18.87 -6.34 18.21
C GLY A 423 -19.21 -7.81 18.32
N VAL A 424 -20.20 -8.28 17.56
CA VAL A 424 -20.57 -9.70 17.49
C VAL A 424 -19.38 -10.52 17.02
N GLN A 425 -19.06 -11.59 17.75
CA GLN A 425 -17.94 -12.49 17.48
C GLN A 425 -18.39 -13.80 16.84
N ALA A 426 -19.57 -14.32 17.21
CA ALA A 426 -20.04 -15.62 16.77
C ALA A 426 -20.41 -15.63 15.26
N PRO A 427 -19.72 -16.39 14.40
CA PRO A 427 -20.03 -16.45 12.96
C PRO A 427 -21.44 -16.98 12.69
N SER A 428 -21.92 -17.89 13.54
CA SER A 428 -23.28 -18.46 13.49
C SER A 428 -24.37 -17.39 13.61
N LEU A 429 -24.15 -16.35 14.41
CA LEU A 429 -25.10 -15.26 14.58
C LEU A 429 -25.19 -14.37 13.34
N TYR A 430 -24.06 -14.09 12.67
CA TYR A 430 -24.06 -13.41 11.37
C TYR A 430 -24.80 -14.23 10.30
N ALA A 431 -24.52 -15.53 10.22
CA ALA A 431 -25.19 -16.42 9.27
C ALA A 431 -26.71 -16.49 9.52
N ALA A 432 -27.12 -16.62 10.78
CA ALA A 432 -28.52 -16.63 11.18
C ALA A 432 -29.23 -15.31 10.85
N ALA A 433 -28.57 -14.17 11.12
CA ALA A 433 -29.10 -12.85 10.80
C ALA A 433 -29.26 -12.64 9.29
N ALA A 434 -28.26 -13.04 8.50
CA ALA A 434 -28.31 -12.94 7.04
C ALA A 434 -29.44 -13.78 6.45
N ARG A 435 -29.61 -15.02 6.93
CA ARG A 435 -30.73 -15.89 6.52
C ARG A 435 -32.08 -15.33 6.94
N HIS A 436 -32.16 -14.75 8.14
CA HIS A 436 -33.37 -14.11 8.60
C HIS A 436 -33.73 -12.92 7.69
N ALA A 437 -32.76 -12.08 7.34
CA ALA A 437 -32.95 -10.99 6.38
C ALA A 437 -33.37 -11.51 5.00
N GLN A 438 -32.76 -12.58 4.49
CA GLN A 438 -33.15 -13.22 3.23
C GLN A 438 -34.60 -13.70 3.25
N ARG A 439 -35.05 -14.33 4.33
CA ARG A 439 -36.45 -14.74 4.51
C ARG A 439 -37.38 -13.51 4.49
N LEU A 440 -37.03 -12.44 5.20
CA LEU A 440 -37.82 -11.20 5.20
C LEU A 440 -37.90 -10.56 3.79
N SER A 441 -36.79 -10.53 3.06
CA SER A 441 -36.74 -9.99 1.70
C SER A 441 -37.50 -10.85 0.68
N SER A 442 -37.76 -12.12 0.98
CA SER A 442 -38.59 -13.00 0.12
C SER A 442 -40.09 -12.81 0.30
N LEU A 443 -40.53 -12.05 1.32
CA LEU A 443 -41.95 -11.79 1.58
C LEU A 443 -42.53 -10.80 0.56
N PRO A 444 -43.86 -10.85 0.29
CA PRO A 444 -44.52 -9.91 -0.62
C PRO A 444 -44.33 -8.45 -0.19
N ASN A 445 -44.07 -7.56 -1.16
CA ASN A 445 -43.62 -6.16 -0.98
C ASN A 445 -44.09 -5.44 0.30
N ASN A 446 -45.40 -5.22 0.47
CA ASN A 446 -45.91 -4.45 1.62
C ASN A 446 -45.65 -5.13 2.98
N ARG A 447 -45.65 -6.47 3.02
CA ARG A 447 -45.42 -7.24 4.24
C ARG A 447 -43.92 -7.36 4.53
N GLY A 448 -43.14 -7.65 3.49
CA GLY A 448 -41.67 -7.68 3.56
C GLY A 448 -41.10 -6.34 4.02
N PHE A 449 -41.60 -5.22 3.47
CA PHE A 449 -41.19 -3.88 3.89
C PHE A 449 -41.41 -3.64 5.38
N VAL A 450 -42.61 -3.90 5.90
CA VAL A 450 -42.93 -3.68 7.32
C VAL A 450 -42.10 -4.60 8.23
N ALA A 451 -41.99 -5.88 7.90
CA ALA A 451 -41.23 -6.83 8.70
C ALA A 451 -39.73 -6.48 8.69
N GLN A 452 -39.19 -6.10 7.53
CA GLN A 452 -37.80 -5.64 7.42
C GLN A 452 -37.57 -4.34 8.18
N ALA A 453 -38.49 -3.37 8.12
CA ALA A 453 -38.40 -2.13 8.89
C ALA A 453 -38.40 -2.41 10.40
N GLN A 454 -39.25 -3.32 10.87
CA GLN A 454 -39.29 -3.71 12.29
C GLN A 454 -37.98 -4.36 12.75
N PHE A 455 -37.45 -5.30 11.95
CA PHE A 455 -36.17 -5.96 12.25
C PHE A 455 -34.99 -4.98 12.24
N GLN A 456 -34.90 -4.14 11.21
CA GLN A 456 -33.85 -3.12 11.10
C GLN A 456 -33.93 -2.07 12.21
N SER A 457 -35.13 -1.67 12.61
CA SER A 457 -35.32 -0.71 13.71
C SER A 457 -34.86 -1.29 15.04
N ALA A 458 -35.19 -2.55 15.34
CA ALA A 458 -34.73 -3.22 16.55
C ALA A 458 -33.19 -3.31 16.61
N LEU A 459 -32.54 -3.64 15.49
CA LEU A 459 -31.07 -3.66 15.40
C LEU A 459 -30.45 -2.27 15.53
N ALA A 460 -31.06 -1.23 14.95
CA ALA A 460 -30.56 0.14 15.05
C ALA A 460 -30.59 0.65 16.50
N VAL A 461 -31.67 0.37 17.23
CA VAL A 461 -31.80 0.69 18.66
C VAL A 461 -30.71 -0.02 19.46
N LEU A 462 -30.54 -1.33 19.24
CA LEU A 462 -29.53 -2.10 19.95
C LEU A 462 -28.12 -1.61 19.65
N SER A 463 -27.81 -1.30 18.39
CA SER A 463 -26.53 -0.72 18.00
C SER A 463 -26.25 0.60 18.71
N ARG A 464 -27.28 1.45 18.89
CA ARG A 464 -27.16 2.69 19.64
C ARG A 464 -26.91 2.42 21.13
N MET A 465 -27.67 1.52 21.75
CA MET A 465 -27.50 1.15 23.17
C MET A 465 -26.09 0.59 23.46
N VAL A 466 -25.53 -0.21 22.55
CA VAL A 466 -24.13 -0.66 22.65
C VAL A 466 -23.15 0.50 22.52
N THR A 467 -23.41 1.41 21.59
CA THR A 467 -22.56 2.60 21.38
C THR A 467 -22.50 3.49 22.63
N VAL A 468 -23.63 3.67 23.32
CA VAL A 468 -23.71 4.43 24.59
C VAL A 468 -23.46 3.59 25.83
N ARG A 469 -23.08 2.31 25.66
CA ARG A 469 -22.67 1.39 26.73
C ARG A 469 -23.77 1.03 27.74
N THR A 470 -25.04 1.23 27.42
CA THR A 470 -26.17 0.74 28.24
C THR A 470 -26.40 -0.75 28.07
N VAL A 471 -26.00 -1.30 26.92
CA VAL A 471 -25.99 -2.74 26.65
C VAL A 471 -24.56 -3.18 26.28
N THR A 472 -24.07 -4.23 26.90
CA THR A 472 -22.76 -4.82 26.56
C THR A 472 -22.83 -5.62 25.26
N ALA A 473 -21.70 -5.84 24.58
CA ALA A 473 -21.64 -6.67 23.37
C ALA A 473 -22.21 -8.08 23.59
N ARG A 474 -21.92 -8.69 24.76
CA ARG A 474 -22.45 -10.02 25.13
C ARG A 474 -23.97 -10.02 25.30
N GLN A 475 -24.54 -9.00 25.95
CA GLN A 475 -25.99 -8.85 26.04
C GLN A 475 -26.60 -8.62 24.65
N ALA A 476 -25.95 -7.82 23.79
CA ALA A 476 -26.42 -7.59 22.44
C ALA A 476 -26.45 -8.87 21.60
N GLU A 477 -25.44 -9.74 21.70
CA GLU A 477 -25.45 -11.05 21.02
C GLU A 477 -26.68 -11.89 21.43
N TYR A 478 -26.95 -11.99 22.73
CA TYR A 478 -28.15 -12.67 23.23
C TYR A 478 -29.43 -12.02 22.68
N LEU A 479 -29.54 -10.70 22.75
CA LEU A 479 -30.71 -9.98 22.27
C LEU A 479 -30.94 -10.16 20.75
N ILE A 480 -29.88 -10.19 19.96
CA ILE A 480 -29.96 -10.44 18.51
C ILE A 480 -30.41 -11.88 18.24
N GLU A 481 -29.89 -12.86 18.99
CA GLU A 481 -30.31 -14.25 18.87
C GLU A 481 -31.82 -14.39 19.13
N ARG A 482 -32.31 -13.77 20.21
CA ARG A 482 -33.75 -13.73 20.55
C ARG A 482 -34.58 -13.02 19.48
N LEU A 483 -34.08 -11.91 18.94
CA LEU A 483 -34.73 -11.16 17.87
C LEU A 483 -34.87 -12.01 16.59
N ILE A 484 -33.82 -12.73 16.20
CA ILE A 484 -33.82 -13.61 15.02
C ILE A 484 -34.75 -14.80 15.20
N ALA A 485 -34.89 -15.30 16.43
CA ALA A 485 -35.79 -16.39 16.79
C ALA A 485 -37.28 -15.97 16.82
N ALA A 486 -37.58 -14.66 16.74
CA ALA A 486 -38.95 -14.19 16.69
C ALA A 486 -39.68 -14.76 15.46
N LYS A 487 -40.81 -15.44 15.71
CA LYS A 487 -41.60 -16.11 14.67
C LYS A 487 -42.24 -15.08 13.73
N ILE A 488 -42.10 -15.33 12.44
CA ILE A 488 -42.88 -14.69 11.39
C ILE A 488 -44.11 -15.57 11.16
N THR A 489 -45.31 -15.00 11.24
CA THR A 489 -46.57 -15.71 11.00
C THR A 489 -46.69 -16.12 9.53
N GLU A 490 -47.61 -17.03 9.21
CA GLU A 490 -47.92 -17.40 7.82
C GLU A 490 -48.34 -16.19 6.96
N GLU A 491 -48.85 -15.13 7.60
CA GLU A 491 -49.17 -13.86 6.94
C GLU A 491 -47.94 -13.00 6.61
N GLY A 492 -46.72 -13.40 7.00
CA GLY A 492 -45.49 -12.62 6.78
C GLY A 492 -45.32 -11.45 7.74
N ARG A 493 -45.82 -11.56 8.98
CA ARG A 493 -45.75 -10.51 10.01
C ARG A 493 -45.14 -11.06 11.30
N PHE A 494 -44.55 -10.19 12.13
CA PHE A 494 -44.08 -10.62 13.46
C PHE A 494 -45.20 -10.87 14.48
N GLY A 495 -46.45 -10.44 14.23
CA GLY A 495 -47.59 -10.73 15.11
C GLY A 495 -47.37 -10.31 16.58
N GLY A 496 -46.78 -9.13 16.79
CA GLY A 496 -46.38 -8.64 18.11
C GLY A 496 -45.08 -9.23 18.67
N GLY A 497 -44.38 -10.09 17.93
CA GLY A 497 -43.14 -10.73 18.36
C GLY A 497 -42.03 -9.74 18.72
N ILE A 498 -41.91 -8.64 17.97
CA ILE A 498 -40.93 -7.57 18.28
C ILE A 498 -41.30 -6.85 19.58
N VAL A 499 -42.58 -6.62 19.84
CA VAL A 499 -43.04 -5.98 21.09
C VAL A 499 -42.76 -6.89 22.29
N ARG A 500 -43.00 -8.20 22.15
CA ARG A 500 -42.62 -9.19 23.16
C ARG A 500 -41.11 -9.21 23.39
N TRP A 501 -40.31 -9.22 22.32
CA TRP A 501 -38.85 -9.12 22.45
C TRP A 501 -38.40 -7.86 23.20
N VAL A 502 -39.01 -6.70 22.91
CA VAL A 502 -38.72 -5.45 23.65
C VAL A 502 -39.06 -5.60 25.15
N ALA A 503 -40.23 -6.14 25.46
CA ALA A 503 -40.72 -6.25 26.84
C ALA A 503 -39.99 -7.33 27.65
N ASP A 504 -39.76 -8.49 27.04
CA ASP A 504 -39.34 -9.72 27.72
C ASP A 504 -37.82 -9.92 27.66
N ASP A 505 -37.14 -9.45 26.60
CA ASP A 505 -35.70 -9.65 26.41
C ASP A 505 -34.91 -8.33 26.57
N LEU A 506 -35.30 -7.25 25.87
CA LEU A 506 -34.55 -5.98 25.87
C LEU A 506 -34.66 -5.21 27.18
N ARG A 507 -35.87 -5.03 27.71
CA ARG A 507 -36.09 -4.25 28.94
C ARG A 507 -35.28 -4.77 30.12
N PRO A 508 -35.20 -6.08 30.40
CA PRO A 508 -34.34 -6.59 31.48
C PRO A 508 -32.83 -6.34 31.28
N ALA A 509 -32.38 -6.10 30.04
CA ALA A 509 -30.96 -5.92 29.73
C ALA A 509 -30.46 -4.48 29.95
N ILE A 510 -31.36 -3.49 29.96
CA ILE A 510 -31.04 -2.08 30.21
C ILE A 510 -31.01 -1.91 31.74
N ALA A 511 -29.80 -1.84 32.31
CA ALA A 511 -29.60 -1.81 33.75
C ALA A 511 -30.28 -0.59 34.40
N ALA A 512 -30.98 -0.82 35.51
CA ALA A 512 -31.66 0.17 36.36
C ALA A 512 -33.00 0.75 35.88
N SER A 513 -33.90 -0.07 35.32
CA SER A 513 -35.31 0.32 35.39
C SER A 513 -35.77 0.19 36.84
N GLU A 514 -35.82 1.30 37.57
CA GLU A 514 -36.41 1.36 38.92
C GLU A 514 -37.81 0.75 38.89
N ALA A 515 -38.20 0.06 39.97
CA ALA A 515 -39.51 -0.55 40.07
C ALA A 515 -40.62 0.53 39.94
N GLY A 516 -41.28 0.58 38.77
CA GLY A 516 -42.34 1.56 38.46
C GLY A 516 -42.10 2.39 37.19
N GLU A 517 -40.91 2.33 36.60
CA GLU A 517 -40.62 3.07 35.38
C GLU A 517 -41.36 2.48 34.15
N THR A 518 -41.87 3.35 33.28
CA THR A 518 -42.58 2.93 32.06
C THR A 518 -41.60 2.35 31.03
N LEU A 519 -42.09 1.49 30.14
CA LEU A 519 -41.26 0.92 29.06
C LEU A 519 -40.64 2.01 28.18
N GLU A 520 -41.38 3.10 27.94
CA GLU A 520 -40.91 4.24 27.15
C GLU A 520 -39.77 4.99 27.84
N ALA A 521 -39.86 5.26 29.14
CA ALA A 521 -38.81 5.94 29.89
C ALA A 521 -37.53 5.10 29.94
N ALA A 522 -37.63 3.81 30.25
CA ALA A 522 -36.50 2.89 30.24
C ALA A 522 -35.82 2.79 28.86
N PHE A 523 -36.63 2.83 27.79
CA PHE A 523 -36.11 2.82 26.42
C PHE A 523 -35.36 4.10 26.06
N ILE A 524 -35.91 5.28 26.41
CA ILE A 524 -35.26 6.57 26.16
C ILE A 524 -33.94 6.65 26.94
N ALA A 525 -33.94 6.27 28.22
CA ALA A 525 -32.73 6.21 29.05
C ALA A 525 -31.66 5.29 28.42
N GLY A 526 -32.07 4.08 28.01
CA GLY A 526 -31.19 3.12 27.36
C GLY A 526 -30.56 3.65 26.06
N VAL A 527 -31.30 4.36 25.21
CA VAL A 527 -30.77 4.95 23.96
C VAL A 527 -29.91 6.20 24.23
N ALA A 528 -30.20 6.90 25.32
CA ALA A 528 -29.48 8.11 25.76
C ALA A 528 -28.14 7.80 26.44
N GLY A 529 -27.96 6.60 27.00
CA GLY A 529 -26.75 6.25 27.75
C GLY A 529 -26.85 6.53 29.25
N GLN A 530 -28.08 6.60 29.77
CA GLN A 530 -28.40 6.97 31.15
C GLN A 530 -28.60 5.76 32.04
#